data_AF-A0A0F2NXL8-F1
#
_entry.id   AF-A0A0F2NXL8-F1
#
_cell.length_a   1.000
_cell.length_b   1.000
_cell.length_c   1.000
_cell.angle_alpha   90.00
_cell.angle_beta   90.00
_cell.angle_gamma   90.00
#
_symmetry.space_group_name_H-M   'P 1'
#
loop_
_entity.id
_entity.type
_entity.pdbx_description
1 polymer ?
#
loop_
_entity_poly.entity_id
_entity_poly.type
_entity_poly.pdbx_seq_one_letter_code
_entity_poly.pdbx_strand_id
1 'polypeptide(L)'
;MATNDNFEPYAPEVIVAGPREWGKFGRATPLYHYQGRFDFFISSDYSDIKDNVLQDNATWLYSKGTSPKMLDERMACGMMTDPPIHNSIRIIVQRGFTPRRLARMEVCQVFEKLVARLPSLRLTGQPQRAPGFNFWGQDNVPVAWD
;
A
#
# COMPACT_ATOMS: atom_id res chain seq x y z
N MET A 1 -31.07 21.96 -15.57
CA MET A 1 -30.02 21.85 -14.54
C MET A 1 -30.67 21.41 -13.25
N ALA A 2 -30.38 20.17 -12.84
CA ALA A 2 -30.78 19.45 -11.61
C ALA A 2 -31.30 18.05 -11.98
N THR A 3 -30.40 17.07 -12.03
CA THR A 3 -30.73 15.66 -11.79
C THR A 3 -29.87 15.25 -10.60
N ASN A 4 -30.36 15.62 -9.42
CA ASN A 4 -29.74 15.32 -8.14
C ASN A 4 -30.09 13.88 -7.77
N ASP A 5 -29.49 12.92 -8.47
CA ASP A 5 -29.36 11.57 -7.92
C ASP A 5 -28.35 11.69 -6.79
N ASN A 6 -28.85 12.00 -5.59
CA ASN A 6 -28.02 12.16 -4.39
C ASN A 6 -27.40 10.80 -4.03
N PHE A 7 -26.21 10.54 -4.56
CA PHE A 7 -25.41 9.39 -4.14
C PHE A 7 -25.01 9.59 -2.67
N GLU A 8 -25.53 8.74 -1.79
CA GLU A 8 -25.24 8.77 -0.36
C GLU A 8 -24.19 7.67 -0.02
N PRO A 9 -22.89 8.02 0.08
CA PRO A 9 -21.80 7.06 0.28
C PRO A 9 -21.88 6.31 1.62
N TYR A 10 -22.65 6.82 2.58
CA TYR A 10 -22.85 6.21 3.89
C TYR A 10 -24.15 5.39 4.00
N ALA A 11 -24.94 5.28 2.91
CA ALA A 11 -26.17 4.49 2.93
C ALA A 11 -25.86 2.99 3.13
N PRO A 12 -26.64 2.26 3.97
CA PRO A 12 -26.40 0.83 4.23
C PRO A 12 -26.29 -0.01 2.95
N GLU A 13 -27.13 0.26 1.96
CA GLU A 13 -27.14 -0.43 0.67
C GLU A 13 -25.86 -0.18 -0.14
N VAL A 14 -25.29 1.03 -0.08
CA VAL A 14 -24.01 1.37 -0.72
C VAL A 14 -22.84 0.68 -0.01
N ILE A 15 -22.86 0.67 1.33
CA ILE A 15 -21.86 -0.01 2.15
C ILE A 15 -21.86 -1.52 1.87
N VAL A 16 -23.05 -2.14 1.82
CA VAL A 16 -23.23 -3.58 1.56
C VAL A 16 -22.80 -3.95 0.14
N ALA A 17 -23.17 -3.14 -0.86
CA ALA A 17 -22.84 -3.43 -2.25
C ALA A 17 -21.39 -3.09 -2.62
N GLY A 18 -20.76 -2.19 -1.87
CA GLY A 18 -19.32 -1.90 -1.93
C GLY A 18 -18.85 -1.51 -3.33
N PRO A 19 -17.73 -2.08 -3.85
CA PRO A 19 -17.12 -1.67 -5.11
C PRO A 19 -18.05 -1.68 -6.33
N ARG A 20 -19.14 -2.47 -6.29
CA ARG A 20 -20.10 -2.56 -7.39
C ARG A 20 -20.86 -1.25 -7.59
N GLU A 21 -21.43 -0.69 -6.53
CA GLU A 21 -22.19 0.57 -6.60
C GLU A 21 -21.25 1.75 -6.84
N TRP A 22 -20.09 1.78 -6.20
CA TRP A 22 -19.06 2.79 -6.47
C TRP A 22 -18.60 2.79 -7.93
N GLY A 23 -18.39 1.61 -8.52
CA GLY A 23 -18.04 1.50 -9.94
C GLY A 23 -19.16 1.92 -10.88
N LYS A 24 -20.43 1.60 -10.54
CA LYS A 24 -21.60 2.04 -11.33
C LYS A 24 -21.75 3.56 -11.28
N PHE A 25 -21.69 4.14 -10.09
CA PHE A 25 -21.76 5.58 -9.84
C PHE A 25 -20.61 6.31 -10.53
N GLY A 26 -19.35 5.91 -10.29
CA GLY A 26 -18.17 6.59 -10.81
C GLY A 26 -18.07 6.61 -12.34
N ARG A 27 -18.61 5.59 -13.03
CA ARG A 27 -18.72 5.59 -14.50
C ARG A 27 -19.75 6.60 -15.03
N ALA A 28 -20.82 6.84 -14.29
CA ALA A 28 -21.86 7.80 -14.66
C ALA A 28 -21.49 9.23 -14.26
N THR A 29 -20.73 9.38 -13.18
CA THR A 29 -20.38 10.69 -12.59
C THR A 29 -18.92 10.68 -12.15
N PRO A 30 -17.97 10.96 -13.06
CA PRO A 30 -16.53 10.89 -12.77
C PRO A 30 -16.05 11.89 -11.72
N LEU A 31 -16.75 13.02 -11.54
CA LEU A 31 -16.52 13.98 -10.47
C LEU A 31 -17.87 14.37 -9.84
N TYR A 32 -17.99 14.22 -8.53
CA TYR A 32 -19.20 14.51 -7.79
C TYR A 32 -18.90 15.32 -6.53
N HIS A 33 -19.68 16.35 -6.28
CA HIS A 33 -19.61 17.13 -5.04
C HIS A 33 -20.65 16.58 -4.07
N TYR A 34 -20.19 15.88 -3.04
CA TYR A 34 -21.06 15.35 -1.99
C TYR A 34 -21.25 16.39 -0.89
N GLN A 35 -22.52 16.70 -0.59
CA GLN A 35 -22.93 17.68 0.42
C GLN A 35 -23.97 17.07 1.38
N GLY A 36 -23.53 16.11 2.20
CA GLY A 36 -24.39 15.40 3.15
C GLY A 36 -23.82 15.44 4.56
N ARG A 37 -23.48 14.27 5.11
CA ARG A 37 -22.82 14.16 6.43
C ARG A 37 -21.53 14.97 6.50
N PHE A 38 -20.86 15.11 5.37
CA PHE A 38 -19.67 15.93 5.16
C PHE A 38 -19.78 16.66 3.82
N ASP A 39 -18.88 17.59 3.59
CA ASP A 39 -18.75 18.34 2.34
C ASP A 39 -17.39 18.02 1.71
N PHE A 40 -17.39 17.26 0.60
CA PHE A 40 -16.17 16.89 -0.12
C PHE A 40 -16.45 16.46 -1.56
N PHE A 41 -15.41 16.47 -2.39
CA PHE A 41 -15.47 15.96 -3.76
C PHE A 41 -15.07 14.48 -3.83
N ILE A 42 -15.78 13.73 -4.65
CA ILE A 42 -15.47 12.35 -5.03
C ILE A 42 -15.01 12.36 -6.48
N SER A 43 -13.76 11.98 -6.72
CA SER A 43 -13.27 11.68 -8.07
C SER A 43 -13.27 10.16 -8.30
N SER A 44 -13.77 9.74 -9.46
CA SER A 44 -13.74 8.36 -9.96
C SER A 44 -13.02 8.24 -11.32
N ASP A 45 -12.52 9.36 -11.86
CA ASP A 45 -11.70 9.35 -13.07
C ASP A 45 -10.29 8.85 -12.75
N TYR A 46 -9.99 7.63 -13.22
CA TYR A 46 -8.71 6.99 -12.94
C TYR A 46 -7.51 7.78 -13.49
N SER A 47 -7.62 8.30 -14.71
CA SER A 47 -6.54 9.07 -15.34
C SER A 47 -6.24 10.34 -14.55
N ASP A 48 -7.29 11.10 -14.21
CA ASP A 48 -7.13 12.33 -13.43
C ASP A 48 -6.54 12.05 -12.04
N ILE A 49 -7.04 11.02 -11.35
CA ILE A 49 -6.51 10.62 -10.04
C ILE A 49 -5.02 10.26 -10.13
N LYS A 50 -4.66 9.40 -11.08
CA LYS A 50 -3.31 8.86 -11.19
C LYS A 50 -2.31 9.91 -11.64
N ASP A 51 -2.65 10.65 -12.69
CA ASP A 51 -1.71 11.50 -13.42
C ASP A 51 -1.69 12.94 -12.85
N ASN A 52 -2.76 13.38 -12.17
CA ASN A 52 -2.85 14.71 -11.56
C ASN A 52 -2.92 14.64 -10.03
N VAL A 53 -4.01 14.10 -9.44
CA VAL A 53 -4.28 14.20 -7.99
C VAL A 53 -3.17 13.57 -7.15
N LEU A 54 -2.71 12.37 -7.51
CA LEU A 54 -1.68 11.66 -6.75
C LEU A 54 -0.25 12.14 -7.05
N GLN A 55 -0.05 13.00 -8.06
CA GLN A 55 1.26 13.56 -8.40
C GLN A 55 1.47 14.96 -7.80
N ASP A 56 0.41 15.76 -7.66
CA ASP A 56 0.49 17.14 -7.17
C ASP A 56 0.30 17.25 -5.65
N ASN A 57 1.40 17.02 -4.93
CA ASN A 57 1.48 17.21 -3.48
C ASN A 57 1.62 18.69 -3.03
N ALA A 58 1.58 19.66 -3.95
CA ALA A 58 1.50 21.08 -3.59
C ALA A 58 0.04 21.54 -3.45
N THR A 59 -0.86 20.92 -4.23
CA THR A 59 -2.31 21.16 -4.15
C THR A 59 -2.99 20.17 -3.19
N TRP A 60 -2.71 18.87 -3.32
CA TRP A 60 -3.36 17.81 -2.56
C TRP A 60 -2.53 17.43 -1.33
N LEU A 61 -2.69 18.25 -0.28
CA LEU A 61 -1.89 18.18 0.94
C LEU A 61 -2.35 17.06 1.88
N TYR A 62 -1.41 16.19 2.24
CA TYR A 62 -1.64 15.11 3.19
C TYR A 62 -1.61 15.60 4.64
N SER A 63 -0.90 16.69 4.93
CA SER A 63 -0.88 17.35 6.24
C SER A 63 -2.23 17.92 6.68
N LYS A 64 -3.16 18.07 5.74
CA LYS A 64 -4.54 18.49 5.98
C LYS A 64 -5.48 17.33 6.31
N GLY A 65 -4.98 16.08 6.27
CA GLY A 65 -5.71 14.87 6.62
C GLY A 65 -6.15 14.06 5.41
N THR A 66 -6.54 12.81 5.67
CA THR A 66 -6.94 11.81 4.66
C THR A 66 -8.42 11.46 4.72
N SER A 67 -9.17 12.21 5.51
CA SER A 67 -10.60 12.00 5.72
C SER A 67 -11.37 13.25 5.32
N PRO A 68 -12.71 13.17 5.20
CA PRO A 68 -13.54 14.37 5.00
C PRO A 68 -13.41 15.44 6.10
N LYS A 69 -12.79 15.09 7.25
CA LYS A 69 -12.44 16.06 8.30
C LYS A 69 -10.99 16.50 8.16
N MET A 70 -10.79 17.81 8.23
CA MET A 70 -9.48 18.43 8.29
C MET A 70 -8.73 18.00 9.56
N LEU A 71 -7.46 17.68 9.40
CA LEU A 71 -6.54 17.39 10.49
C LEU A 71 -6.07 18.71 11.13
N ASP A 72 -6.00 18.74 12.46
CA ASP A 72 -5.31 19.82 13.17
C ASP A 72 -3.82 19.77 12.79
N GLU A 73 -3.27 20.90 12.37
CA GLU A 73 -1.87 21.01 11.91
C GLU A 73 -0.86 20.53 12.97
N ARG A 74 -1.21 20.63 14.26
CA ARG A 74 -0.37 20.13 15.36
C ARG A 74 -0.25 18.61 15.40
N MET A 75 -1.16 17.91 14.72
CA MET A 75 -1.20 16.46 14.63
C MET A 75 -0.53 15.91 13.36
N ALA A 76 -0.14 16.77 12.41
CA ALA A 76 0.56 16.35 11.20
C ALA A 76 2.00 15.94 11.54
N CYS A 77 2.23 14.64 11.74
CA CYS A 77 3.54 14.11 12.11
C CYS A 77 3.91 12.86 11.30
N GLY A 78 5.20 12.55 11.22
CA GLY A 78 5.66 11.34 10.54
C GLY A 78 5.29 11.33 9.05
N MET A 79 4.65 10.25 8.60
CA MET A 79 4.17 10.13 7.23
C MET A 79 2.94 11.01 6.92
N MET A 80 2.33 11.65 7.93
CA MET A 80 1.20 12.59 7.73
C MET A 80 1.66 14.01 7.36
N THR A 81 2.89 14.17 6.87
CA THR A 81 3.46 15.46 6.48
C THR A 81 3.59 15.57 4.96
N ASP A 82 3.82 16.77 4.44
CA ASP A 82 4.09 17.00 3.02
C ASP A 82 5.59 17.26 2.75
N PRO A 83 6.07 17.20 1.50
CA PRO A 83 7.42 17.63 1.15
C PRO A 83 7.71 19.08 1.59
N PRO A 84 8.97 19.39 2.00
CA PRO A 84 10.14 18.51 2.00
C PRO A 84 10.26 17.62 3.25
N ILE A 85 9.46 17.85 4.31
CA ILE A 85 9.57 17.13 5.59
C ILE A 85 9.31 15.64 5.38
N HIS A 86 8.25 15.30 4.63
CA HIS A 86 7.91 13.93 4.28
C HIS A 86 9.07 13.18 3.60
N ASN A 87 9.82 13.87 2.72
CA ASN A 87 10.93 13.25 1.99
C ASN A 87 12.06 12.83 2.93
N SER A 88 12.40 13.67 3.91
CA SER A 88 13.41 13.35 4.92
C SER A 88 13.04 12.11 5.74
N ILE A 89 11.76 12.01 6.14
CA ILE A 89 11.23 10.87 6.90
C ILE A 89 11.22 9.60 6.03
N ARG A 90 10.71 9.72 4.81
CA ARG A 90 10.65 8.61 3.84
C ARG A 90 12.04 8.03 3.56
N ILE A 91 13.07 8.87 3.43
CA ILE A 91 14.45 8.43 3.18
C ILE A 91 14.98 7.50 4.28
N ILE A 92 14.60 7.74 5.52
CA ILE A 92 15.00 6.92 6.66
C ILE A 92 14.19 5.62 6.66
N VAL A 93 12.86 5.72 6.58
CA VAL A 93 11.94 4.58 6.66
C VAL A 93 12.17 3.57 5.53
N GLN A 94 12.35 4.04 4.29
CA GLN A 94 12.47 3.16 3.11
C GLN A 94 13.66 2.19 3.17
N ARG A 95 14.70 2.48 3.97
CA ARG A 95 15.85 1.59 4.17
C ARG A 95 15.45 0.25 4.83
N GLY A 96 14.35 0.25 5.57
CA GLY A 96 13.76 -0.96 6.16
C GLY A 96 13.03 -1.85 5.14
N PHE A 97 12.56 -1.27 4.03
CA PHE A 97 11.71 -1.92 3.03
C PHE A 97 12.47 -2.32 1.77
N THR A 98 13.77 -2.62 1.89
CA THR A 98 14.57 -3.08 0.76
C THR A 98 14.29 -4.55 0.43
N PRO A 99 14.41 -4.98 -0.84
CA PRO A 99 14.25 -6.39 -1.21
C PRO A 99 15.11 -7.35 -0.37
N ARG A 100 16.32 -6.95 0.00
CA ARG A 100 17.21 -7.73 0.88
C ARG A 100 16.62 -7.93 2.28
N ARG A 101 15.96 -6.92 2.86
CA ARG A 101 15.33 -7.02 4.18
C ARG A 101 14.12 -7.95 4.13
N LEU A 102 13.33 -7.88 3.06
CA LEU A 102 12.20 -8.77 2.84
C LEU A 102 12.64 -10.23 2.65
N ALA A 103 13.61 -10.48 1.77
CA ALA A 103 14.15 -11.83 1.54
C ALA A 103 14.70 -12.46 2.83
N ARG A 104 15.33 -11.67 3.71
CA ARG A 104 15.77 -12.15 5.01
C ARG A 104 14.59 -12.62 5.88
N MET A 105 13.49 -11.87 5.90
CA MET A 105 12.30 -12.26 6.66
C MET A 105 11.68 -13.56 6.12
N GLU A 106 11.57 -13.69 4.79
CA GLU A 106 11.07 -14.90 4.15
C GLU A 106 11.94 -16.11 4.48
N VAL A 107 13.27 -15.96 4.38
CA VAL A 107 14.22 -17.03 4.73
C VAL A 107 14.09 -17.43 6.20
N CYS A 108 13.94 -16.48 7.13
CA CYS A 108 13.72 -16.82 8.54
C CYS A 108 12.45 -17.68 8.73
N GLN A 109 11.33 -17.28 8.12
CA GLN A 109 10.07 -18.02 8.21
C GLN A 109 10.14 -19.41 7.56
N VAL A 110 10.80 -19.51 6.39
CA VAL A 110 11.02 -20.79 5.72
C VAL A 110 11.91 -21.69 6.57
N PHE A 111 13.02 -21.15 7.08
CA PHE A 111 13.99 -21.91 7.87
C PHE A 111 13.40 -22.44 9.17
N GLU A 112 12.64 -21.62 9.91
CA GLU A 112 11.91 -22.07 11.11
C GLU A 112 10.99 -23.26 10.80
N LYS A 113 10.23 -23.19 9.71
CA LYS A 113 9.33 -24.27 9.30
C LYS A 113 10.08 -25.52 8.80
N LEU A 114 11.23 -25.34 8.16
CA LEU A 114 12.07 -26.46 7.69
C LEU A 114 12.70 -27.20 8.87
N VAL A 115 13.28 -26.49 9.84
CA VAL A 115 13.87 -27.09 11.04
C VAL A 115 12.83 -27.89 11.82
N ALA A 116 11.62 -27.35 11.97
CA ALA A 116 10.53 -28.05 12.66
C ALA A 116 10.07 -29.33 11.93
N ARG A 117 10.11 -29.36 10.59
CA ARG A 117 9.64 -30.50 9.80
C ARG A 117 10.70 -31.53 9.47
N LEU A 118 11.97 -31.12 9.45
CA LEU A 118 13.11 -31.94 9.02
C LEU A 118 14.21 -31.91 10.10
N PRO A 119 13.96 -32.49 11.30
CA PRO A 119 14.85 -32.32 12.45
C PRO A 119 16.24 -32.96 12.27
N SER A 120 16.35 -34.00 11.43
CA SER A 120 17.63 -34.67 11.11
C SER A 120 18.30 -34.17 9.82
N LEU A 121 17.83 -33.06 9.25
CA LEU A 121 18.35 -32.55 7.97
C LEU A 121 19.80 -32.11 8.14
N ARG A 122 20.71 -32.71 7.37
CA ARG A 122 22.15 -32.40 7.40
C ARG A 122 22.69 -32.14 6.00
N LEU A 123 23.73 -31.32 5.92
CA LEU A 123 24.50 -31.15 4.69
C LEU A 123 25.34 -32.41 4.42
N THR A 124 25.34 -32.86 3.16
CA THR A 124 26.18 -33.97 2.68
C THR A 124 27.32 -33.49 1.78
N GLY A 125 27.38 -32.19 1.50
CA GLY A 125 28.42 -31.57 0.69
C GLY A 125 28.41 -30.05 0.82
N GLN A 126 29.24 -29.40 -0.01
CA GLN A 126 29.36 -27.94 -0.03
C GLN A 126 28.23 -27.31 -0.87
N PRO A 127 27.47 -26.35 -0.33
CA PRO A 127 26.50 -25.58 -1.11
C PRO A 127 27.16 -24.75 -2.22
N GLN A 128 26.47 -24.59 -3.35
CA GLN A 128 26.92 -23.77 -4.47
C GLN A 128 26.05 -22.52 -4.57
N ARG A 129 26.67 -21.35 -4.73
CA ARG A 129 25.99 -20.06 -4.83
C ARG A 129 25.33 -19.88 -6.20
N ALA A 130 24.12 -19.32 -6.21
CA ALA A 130 23.46 -18.90 -7.44
C ALA A 130 24.33 -17.86 -8.18
N PRO A 131 24.57 -18.02 -9.49
CA PRO A 131 25.31 -17.04 -10.27
C PRO A 131 24.49 -15.75 -10.47
N GLY A 132 25.17 -14.60 -10.48
CA GLY A 132 24.56 -13.29 -10.77
C GLY A 132 24.30 -12.42 -9.53
N PHE A 133 24.13 -11.11 -9.75
CA PHE A 133 23.98 -10.12 -8.67
C PHE A 133 22.53 -9.98 -8.14
N ASN A 134 21.55 -10.49 -8.88
CA ASN A 134 20.12 -10.37 -8.59
C ASN A 134 19.59 -11.43 -7.62
N PHE A 135 20.27 -12.58 -7.51
CA PHE A 135 19.87 -13.67 -6.62
C PHE A 135 20.89 -13.85 -5.50
N TRP A 136 20.49 -13.48 -4.28
CA TRP A 136 21.27 -13.73 -3.07
C TRP A 136 20.84 -15.07 -2.45
N GLY A 137 21.34 -16.18 -3.01
CA GLY A 137 20.94 -17.54 -2.60
C GLY A 137 21.92 -18.65 -2.99
N GLN A 138 21.57 -19.89 -2.68
CA GLN A 138 22.28 -21.10 -3.11
C GLN A 138 21.58 -21.69 -4.34
N ASP A 139 22.33 -22.03 -5.38
CA ASP A 139 21.88 -22.77 -6.57
C ASP A 139 21.67 -24.26 -6.25
N ASN A 140 22.53 -24.80 -5.39
CA ASN A 140 22.52 -26.20 -4.99
C ASN A 140 22.92 -26.33 -3.51
N VAL A 141 22.17 -27.13 -2.75
CA VAL A 141 22.44 -27.43 -1.34
C VAL A 141 22.29 -28.94 -1.13
N PRO A 142 23.39 -29.72 -1.19
CA PRO A 142 23.32 -31.17 -1.01
C PRO A 142 22.97 -31.52 0.45
N VAL A 143 21.84 -32.20 0.63
CA VAL A 143 21.31 -32.55 1.96
C VAL A 143 20.88 -34.02 2.03
N ALA A 144 20.88 -34.58 3.24
CA ALA A 144 20.24 -35.84 3.58
C ALA A 144 19.33 -35.65 4.80
N TRP A 145 18.29 -36.48 4.89
CA TRP A 145 17.34 -36.52 5.99
C TRP A 145 16.90 -37.96 6.23
N ASP A 146 17.00 -38.41 7.48
CA ASP A 146 16.71 -39.75 8.01
C ASP A 146 15.85 -39.70 9.28
#